data_AF-A0A519YDR2-F1
#
_entry.id   AF-A0A519YDR2-F1
#
_cell.length_a   1.000
_cell.length_b   1.000
_cell.length_c   1.000
_cell.angle_alpha   90.00
_cell.angle_beta   90.00
_cell.angle_gamma   90.00
#
_symmetry.space_group_name_H-M   'P 1'
#
loop_
_entity.id
_entity.type
_entity.pdbx_description
1 polymer ?
#
loop_
_entity_poly.entity_id
_entity_poly.type
_entity_poly.pdbx_seq_one_letter_code
_entity_poly.pdbx_strand_id
1 'polypeptide(L)'
;MVKTSTPNPSLLVPLEHLQPAVTAQQQASIDRAVAQIAATADLHPGVTIVHNILTDSVEYMSRRGLALLQTSLAALHALGPGYNRQFFNPVDAADYMPRLYQLLHSPDPLYVVSYFQQVRPTESAEYSLYLSTSRVLLRAADESPLLI
;
A
#
# COMPACT_ATOMS: atom_id res chain seq x y z
N MET A 1 28.34 17.72 16.90
CA MET A 1 28.23 16.24 16.87
C MET A 1 27.11 15.89 15.90
N VAL A 2 27.46 15.53 14.67
CA VAL A 2 26.50 15.19 13.61
C VAL A 2 25.98 13.79 13.90
N LYS A 3 24.69 13.67 14.23
CA LYS A 3 24.03 12.35 14.32
C LYS A 3 23.89 11.81 12.90
N THR A 4 24.65 10.77 12.60
CA THR A 4 24.57 10.01 11.37
C THR A 4 23.17 9.39 11.26
N SER A 5 22.47 9.75 10.19
CA SER A 5 21.20 9.15 9.78
C SER A 5 21.43 7.67 9.49
N THR A 6 20.87 6.79 10.31
CA THR A 6 20.69 5.38 9.96
C THR A 6 19.69 5.27 8.81
N PRO A 7 19.90 4.37 7.84
CA PRO A 7 18.87 4.06 6.84
C PRO A 7 17.72 3.34 7.55
N ASN A 8 16.51 3.88 7.42
CA ASN A 8 15.29 3.29 7.96
C ASN A 8 14.91 2.08 7.07
N PRO A 9 14.78 0.85 7.62
CA PRO A 9 14.41 -0.32 6.84
C PRO A 9 12.99 -0.16 6.28
N SER A 10 12.75 -0.70 5.08
CA SER A 10 11.46 -0.74 4.42
C SER A 10 10.34 -1.14 5.39
N LEU A 11 9.20 -0.46 5.31
CA LEU A 11 8.06 -0.61 6.24
C LEU A 11 7.39 -1.99 6.15
N LEU A 12 7.72 -2.76 5.11
CA LEU A 12 7.27 -4.13 4.89
C LEU A 12 8.51 -5.03 4.75
N VAL A 13 8.91 -5.67 5.85
CA VAL A 13 9.92 -6.74 5.96
C VAL A 13 11.39 -6.35 5.63
N PRO A 14 12.41 -6.88 6.33
CA PRO A 14 13.78 -6.92 5.81
C PRO A 14 13.84 -7.87 4.61
N LEU A 15 13.62 -7.36 3.40
CA LEU A 15 13.63 -8.11 2.14
C LEU A 15 15.05 -8.35 1.61
N GLU A 16 15.94 -8.92 2.42
CA GLU A 16 17.29 -9.29 1.97
C GLU A 16 17.37 -10.68 1.33
N HIS A 17 16.24 -11.32 1.04
CA HIS A 17 16.21 -12.60 0.34
C HIS A 17 15.39 -12.46 -0.94
N LEU A 18 16.09 -12.17 -2.05
CA LEU A 18 15.71 -12.42 -3.44
C LEU A 18 14.20 -12.37 -3.69
N GLN A 19 13.62 -11.18 -3.88
CA GLN A 19 12.28 -11.08 -4.47
C GLN A 19 12.35 -11.72 -5.86
N PRO A 20 11.71 -12.86 -6.13
CA PRO A 20 11.59 -13.31 -7.51
C PRO A 20 10.84 -12.22 -8.27
N ALA A 21 11.32 -11.90 -9.48
CA ALA A 21 10.60 -10.99 -10.36
C ALA A 21 9.15 -11.48 -10.48
N VAL A 22 8.18 -10.56 -10.38
CA VAL A 22 6.76 -10.86 -10.57
C VAL A 22 6.61 -11.65 -11.86
N THR A 23 6.10 -12.87 -11.77
CA THR A 23 5.95 -13.73 -12.95
C THR A 23 4.88 -13.14 -13.87
N ALA A 24 4.95 -13.44 -15.17
CA ALA A 24 3.93 -12.99 -16.13
C ALA A 24 2.51 -13.43 -15.72
N GLN A 25 2.38 -14.60 -15.09
CA GLN A 25 1.10 -15.09 -14.58
C GLN A 25 0.60 -14.31 -13.37
N GLN A 26 1.48 -13.96 -12.43
CA GLN A 26 1.15 -13.08 -11.31
C GLN A 26 0.74 -11.70 -11.82
N GLN A 27 1.49 -11.14 -12.78
CA GLN A 27 1.17 -9.84 -13.38
C GLN A 27 -0.22 -9.84 -14.04
N ALA A 28 -0.53 -10.84 -14.86
CA ALA A 28 -1.85 -10.95 -15.48
C ALA A 28 -2.99 -11.07 -14.44
N SER A 29 -2.72 -11.68 -13.28
CA SER A 29 -3.69 -11.80 -12.20
C SER A 29 -3.87 -10.47 -11.44
N ILE A 30 -2.76 -9.77 -11.20
CA ILE A 30 -2.73 -8.42 -10.63
C ILE A 30 -3.52 -7.46 -11.52
N ASP A 31 -3.22 -7.40 -12.82
CA ASP A 31 -3.88 -6.52 -13.78
C ASP A 31 -5.40 -6.73 -13.79
N ARG A 32 -5.84 -8.00 -13.76
CA ARG A 32 -7.26 -8.35 -13.70
C ARG A 32 -7.91 -7.88 -12.41
N ALA A 33 -7.29 -8.12 -11.25
CA ALA A 33 -7.83 -7.71 -9.96
C ALA A 33 -7.92 -6.18 -9.85
N VAL A 34 -6.88 -5.48 -10.32
CA VAL A 34 -6.84 -4.02 -10.38
C VAL A 34 -7.96 -3.48 -11.28
N ALA A 35 -8.15 -4.06 -12.47
CA ALA A 35 -9.23 -3.64 -13.38
C ALA A 35 -10.62 -3.81 -12.75
N GLN A 36 -10.85 -4.89 -12.00
CA GLN A 36 -12.10 -5.13 -11.29
C GLN A 36 -12.36 -4.09 -10.21
N ILE A 37 -11.35 -3.75 -9.41
CA ILE A 37 -11.46 -2.70 -8.38
C ILE A 37 -11.66 -1.32 -9.02
N ALA A 38 -10.89 -1.00 -10.06
CA ALA A 38 -10.96 0.29 -10.74
C ALA A 38 -12.34 0.57 -11.33
N ALA A 39 -13.07 -0.47 -11.75
CA ALA A 39 -14.42 -0.35 -12.31
C ALA A 39 -15.46 0.17 -11.29
N THR A 40 -15.24 0.01 -9.98
CA THR A 40 -16.21 0.38 -8.94
C THR A 40 -15.66 1.35 -7.90
N ALA A 41 -14.34 1.57 -7.84
CA ALA A 41 -13.69 2.33 -6.78
C ALA A 41 -14.29 3.73 -6.54
N ASP A 42 -14.63 4.44 -7.62
CA ASP A 42 -15.19 5.80 -7.51
C ASP A 42 -16.68 5.84 -7.13
N LEU A 43 -17.34 4.68 -6.99
CA LEU A 43 -18.69 4.58 -6.43
C LEU A 43 -18.66 4.65 -4.89
N HIS A 44 -17.50 4.44 -4.27
CA HIS A 44 -17.35 4.46 -2.82
C HIS A 44 -17.04 5.88 -2.32
N PRO A 45 -17.57 6.31 -1.17
CA PRO A 45 -17.34 7.66 -0.63
C PRO A 45 -15.93 7.87 -0.03
N GLY A 46 -15.00 6.94 -0.25
CA GLY A 46 -13.65 6.94 0.29
C GLY A 46 -12.56 6.93 -0.79
N VAL A 47 -11.31 6.85 -0.35
CA VAL A 47 -10.17 6.57 -1.23
C VAL A 47 -9.99 5.05 -1.27
N THR A 48 -9.89 4.50 -2.48
CA THR A 48 -9.51 3.09 -2.69
C THR A 48 -8.09 3.06 -3.18
N ILE A 49 -7.26 2.22 -2.55
CA ILE A 49 -5.86 2.00 -2.92
C ILE A 49 -5.70 0.49 -3.09
N VAL A 50 -4.96 0.08 -4.11
CA VAL A 50 -4.49 -1.30 -4.27
C VAL A 50 -2.98 -1.29 -4.14
N HIS A 51 -2.48 -1.92 -3.08
CA HIS A 51 -1.04 -2.03 -2.81
C HIS A 51 -0.51 -3.37 -3.28
N ASN A 52 0.63 -3.35 -3.96
CA ASN A 52 1.39 -4.53 -4.29
C ASN A 52 2.44 -4.79 -3.19
N ILE A 53 2.25 -5.93 -2.52
CA ILE A 53 3.11 -6.35 -1.40
C ILE A 53 4.48 -6.80 -1.89
N LEU A 54 4.56 -7.34 -3.11
CA LEU A 54 5.82 -7.82 -3.69
C LEU A 54 6.76 -6.66 -4.04
N THR A 55 6.23 -5.49 -4.37
CA THR A 55 7.02 -4.35 -4.83
C THR A 55 7.00 -3.16 -3.87
N ASP A 56 6.26 -3.27 -2.75
CA ASP A 56 5.99 -2.16 -1.82
C ASP A 56 5.47 -0.91 -2.57
N SER A 57 4.63 -1.09 -3.59
CA SER A 57 4.16 -0.01 -4.45
C SER A 57 2.65 0.03 -4.58
N VAL A 58 2.13 1.09 -5.18
CA VAL A 58 0.70 1.25 -5.48
C VAL A 58 0.44 0.77 -6.90
N GLU A 59 -0.49 -0.17 -7.10
CA GLU A 59 -0.95 -0.57 -8.44
C GLU A 59 -2.08 0.32 -8.93
N TYR A 60 -2.92 0.79 -8.01
CA TYR A 60 -4.07 1.61 -8.31
C TYR A 60 -4.45 2.53 -7.15
N MET A 61 -4.98 3.70 -7.49
CA MET A 61 -5.63 4.61 -6.56
C MET A 61 -6.86 5.25 -7.22
N SER A 62 -7.96 5.37 -6.48
CA SER A 62 -9.18 6.00 -6.98
C SER A 62 -8.95 7.48 -7.32
N ARG A 63 -9.83 8.06 -8.16
CA ARG A 63 -9.70 9.48 -8.57
C ARG A 63 -9.69 10.41 -7.36
N ARG A 64 -10.46 10.09 -6.32
CA ARG A 64 -10.48 10.84 -5.06
C ARG A 64 -9.12 10.84 -4.37
N GLY A 65 -8.42 9.70 -4.33
CA GLY A 65 -7.08 9.61 -3.75
C GLY A 65 -6.04 10.39 -4.53
N LEU A 66 -6.06 10.26 -5.85
CA LEU A 66 -5.15 11.00 -6.74
C LEU A 66 -5.33 12.52 -6.61
N ALA A 67 -6.59 12.98 -6.53
CA ALA A 67 -6.90 14.39 -6.30
C ALA A 67 -6.46 14.86 -4.91
N LEU A 68 -6.66 14.02 -3.88
CA LEU A 68 -6.24 14.30 -2.51
C LEU A 68 -4.73 14.44 -2.43
N LEU A 69 -3.95 13.56 -3.07
CA LEU A 69 -2.49 13.61 -3.10
C LEU A 69 -1.91 14.53 -4.18
N GLN A 70 -2.77 15.20 -4.96
CA GLN A 70 -2.36 16.09 -6.05
C GLN A 70 -1.36 15.44 -7.02
N THR A 71 -1.58 14.17 -7.36
CA THR A 71 -0.66 13.35 -8.15
C THR A 71 -1.38 12.56 -9.25
N SER A 72 -0.64 11.78 -10.02
CA SER A 72 -1.17 10.87 -11.04
C SER A 72 -0.76 9.42 -10.75
N LEU A 73 -1.51 8.46 -11.28
CA LEU A 73 -1.15 7.04 -11.13
C LEU A 73 0.24 6.74 -11.70
N ALA A 74 0.60 7.33 -12.85
CA ALA A 74 1.93 7.19 -13.43
C ALA A 74 3.05 7.71 -12.51
N ALA A 75 2.79 8.83 -11.81
CA ALA A 75 3.74 9.36 -10.83
C ALA A 75 3.85 8.44 -9.60
N LEU A 76 2.74 7.85 -9.15
CA LEU A 76 2.76 6.85 -8.07
C LEU A 76 3.55 5.59 -8.47
N HIS A 77 3.37 5.10 -9.69
CA HIS A 77 4.15 3.98 -10.23
C HIS A 77 5.64 4.32 -10.29
N ALA A 78 6.00 5.53 -10.73
CA ALA A 78 7.39 5.98 -10.78
C ALA A 78 8.04 6.09 -9.40
N LEU A 79 7.27 6.38 -8.35
CA LEU A 79 7.76 6.42 -6.97
C LEU A 79 8.07 5.03 -6.41
N GLY A 80 7.30 4.01 -6.81
CA GLY A 80 7.43 2.64 -6.28
C GLY A 80 7.41 2.63 -4.73
N PRO A 81 8.39 2.00 -4.06
CA PRO A 81 8.55 2.02 -2.59
C PRO A 81 8.69 3.40 -1.95
N GLY A 82 8.92 4.46 -2.74
CA GLY A 82 8.94 5.84 -2.27
C GLY A 82 7.57 6.34 -1.80
N TYR A 83 6.47 5.74 -2.27
CA TYR A 83 5.11 6.19 -2.00
C TYR A 83 4.81 6.31 -0.49
N ASN A 84 5.03 5.25 0.28
CA ASN A 84 4.73 5.24 1.72
C ASN A 84 5.52 6.32 2.47
N ARG A 85 6.79 6.50 2.10
CA ARG A 85 7.68 7.50 2.72
C ARG A 85 7.27 8.95 2.39
N GLN A 86 6.71 9.17 1.21
CA GLN A 86 6.34 10.51 0.77
C GLN A 86 5.08 11.00 1.48
N PHE A 87 4.06 10.15 1.59
CA PHE A 87 2.71 10.60 1.97
C PHE A 87 2.29 10.22 3.39
N PHE A 88 2.96 9.28 4.07
CA PHE A 88 2.53 8.75 5.37
C PHE A 88 3.51 9.11 6.50
N ASN A 89 2.97 9.29 7.70
CA ASN A 89 3.80 9.51 8.89
C ASN A 89 4.42 8.17 9.35
N PRO A 90 5.75 8.01 9.33
CA PRO A 90 6.39 6.75 9.71
C PRO A 90 6.27 6.44 11.21
N VAL A 91 6.06 7.44 12.08
CA VAL A 91 5.85 7.23 13.51
C VAL A 91 4.48 6.61 13.75
N ASP A 92 3.46 7.15 13.10
CA ASP A 92 2.08 6.64 13.15
C ASP A 92 1.97 5.25 12.47
N ALA A 93 2.74 5.01 11.41
CA ALA A 93 2.83 3.71 10.75
C ALA A 93 3.21 2.57 11.70
N ALA A 94 4.13 2.83 12.64
CA ALA A 94 4.59 1.83 13.60
C ALA A 94 3.44 1.23 14.44
N ASP A 95 2.36 2.00 14.68
CA ASP A 95 1.24 1.58 15.52
C ASP A 95 0.27 0.64 14.79
N TYR A 96 0.08 0.80 13.47
CA TYR A 96 -0.84 -0.03 12.68
C TYR A 96 -0.15 -1.14 11.89
N MET A 97 1.18 -1.09 11.68
CA MET A 97 1.95 -2.16 11.03
C MET A 97 1.70 -3.56 11.60
N PRO A 98 1.68 -3.79 12.93
CA PRO A 98 1.38 -5.11 13.47
C PRO A 98 0.04 -5.69 13.00
N ARG A 99 -0.96 -4.83 12.76
CA ARG A 99 -2.28 -5.24 12.25
C ARG A 99 -2.22 -5.62 10.78
N LEU A 100 -1.45 -4.91 9.96
CA LEU A 100 -1.22 -5.31 8.57
C LEU A 100 -0.43 -6.63 8.49
N TYR A 101 0.54 -6.85 9.37
CA TYR A 101 1.21 -8.16 9.43
C TYR A 101 0.23 -9.28 9.76
N GLN A 102 -0.67 -9.08 10.73
CA GLN A 102 -1.73 -10.05 11.04
C GLN A 102 -2.65 -10.30 9.83
N LEU A 103 -3.03 -9.24 9.11
CA LEU A 103 -3.83 -9.32 7.89
C LEU A 103 -3.20 -10.25 6.85
N LEU A 104 -1.90 -10.08 6.56
CA LEU A 104 -1.19 -10.83 5.53
C LEU A 104 -1.12 -12.34 5.84
N HIS A 105 -0.99 -12.69 7.13
CA HIS A 105 -0.90 -14.07 7.61
C HIS A 105 -2.26 -14.74 7.87
N SER A 106 -3.36 -13.98 7.82
CA SER A 106 -4.69 -14.54 8.05
C SER A 106 -5.13 -15.42 6.86
N PRO A 107 -5.54 -16.67 7.09
CA PRO A 107 -6.09 -17.52 6.03
C PRO A 107 -7.55 -17.17 5.70
N ASP A 108 -8.21 -16.35 6.52
CA ASP A 108 -9.61 -15.96 6.30
C ASP A 108 -9.70 -14.89 5.19
N PRO A 109 -10.34 -15.18 4.05
CA PRO A 109 -10.44 -14.24 2.93
C PRO A 109 -11.34 -13.03 3.23
N LEU A 110 -12.13 -13.08 4.31
CA LEU A 110 -12.98 -11.98 4.78
C LEU A 110 -12.33 -11.19 5.93
N TYR A 111 -11.11 -11.56 6.34
CA TYR A 111 -10.42 -10.86 7.40
C TYR A 111 -10.09 -9.43 6.98
N VAL A 112 -10.47 -8.48 7.84
CA VAL A 112 -10.26 -7.05 7.66
C VAL A 112 -9.58 -6.47 8.88
N VAL A 113 -8.76 -5.46 8.67
CA VAL A 113 -8.20 -4.65 9.76
C VAL A 113 -8.52 -3.19 9.52
N SER A 114 -8.93 -2.50 10.59
CA SER A 114 -9.18 -1.07 10.58
C SER A 114 -8.21 -0.36 11.52
N TYR A 115 -7.75 0.80 11.08
CA TYR A 115 -6.77 1.62 11.78
C TYR A 115 -6.89 3.09 11.34
N PHE A 116 -6.37 3.98 12.17
CA PHE A 116 -6.18 5.36 11.76
C PHE A 116 -4.79 5.51 11.16
N GLN A 117 -4.68 6.31 10.10
CA GLN A 117 -3.41 6.63 9.48
C GLN A 117 -3.32 8.13 9.21
N GLN A 118 -2.14 8.70 9.43
CA GLN A 118 -1.82 10.08 9.11
C GLN A 118 -1.26 10.21 7.69
N VAL A 119 -1.94 11.00 6.86
CA VAL A 119 -1.58 11.23 5.45
C VAL A 119 -1.40 12.72 5.19
N ARG A 120 -0.40 13.09 4.39
CA ARG A 120 -0.20 14.45 3.89
C ARG A 120 -0.17 14.47 2.35
N PRO A 121 -0.99 15.31 1.69
CA PRO A 121 -1.00 15.48 0.23
C PRO A 121 0.29 16.01 -0.38
N THR A 122 0.99 16.87 0.35
CA THR A 122 2.13 17.65 -0.12
C THR A 122 3.22 17.62 0.93
N GLU A 123 4.37 18.23 0.65
CA GLU A 123 5.42 18.45 1.67
C GLU A 123 5.01 19.43 2.78
N SER A 124 3.75 19.88 2.81
CA SER A 124 3.15 20.57 3.95
C SER A 124 3.44 19.86 5.27
N ALA A 125 3.53 20.65 6.34
CA ALA A 125 3.84 20.17 7.67
C ALA A 125 2.70 19.38 8.33
N GLU A 126 1.46 19.55 7.86
CA GLU A 126 0.28 19.02 8.55
C GLU A 126 -0.20 17.70 7.97
N TYR A 127 -0.29 16.70 8.85
CA TYR A 127 -0.93 15.43 8.56
C TYR A 127 -2.42 15.50 8.86
N SER A 128 -3.23 14.92 7.98
CA SER A 128 -4.65 14.66 8.22
C SER A 128 -4.85 13.21 8.64
N LEU A 129 -5.74 12.98 9.60
CA LEU A 129 -6.05 11.65 10.10
C LEU A 129 -7.18 11.01 9.27
N TYR A 130 -6.97 9.80 8.79
CA TYR A 130 -7.95 9.02 8.02
C TYR A 130 -8.22 7.68 8.69
N LEU A 131 -9.49 7.29 8.78
CA LEU A 131 -9.86 5.91 9.06
C LEU A 131 -9.64 5.07 7.81
N SER A 132 -8.86 4.01 7.94
CA SER A 132 -8.53 3.07 6.86
C SER A 132 -8.97 1.67 7.23
N THR A 133 -9.37 0.92 6.21
CA THR A 133 -9.72 -0.50 6.32
C THR A 133 -9.06 -1.25 5.19
N SER A 134 -8.33 -2.30 5.53
CA SER A 134 -7.55 -3.10 4.58
C SER A 134 -7.97 -4.56 4.65
N ARG A 135 -7.89 -5.23 3.50
CA ARG A 135 -8.13 -6.67 3.34
C ARG A 135 -7.14 -7.22 2.33
N VAL A 136 -6.88 -8.53 2.35
CA VAL A 136 -6.17 -9.14 1.23
C VAL A 136 -7.11 -9.18 0.01
N LEU A 137 -6.64 -8.62 -1.10
CA LEU A 137 -7.38 -8.58 -2.36
C LEU A 137 -7.08 -9.81 -3.23
N LEU A 138 -5.80 -10.18 -3.33
CA LEU A 138 -5.34 -11.24 -4.21
C LEU A 138 -4.21 -12.04 -3.53
N ARG A 139 -4.28 -13.37 -3.64
CA ARG A 139 -3.21 -14.31 -3.28
C ARG A 139 -2.71 -15.03 -4.53
N ALA A 140 -1.46 -15.47 -4.51
CA ALA A 140 -0.90 -16.36 -5.52
C ALA A 140 -1.36 -17.80 -5.29
N ALA A 141 -0.96 -18.71 -6.18
CA ALA A 141 -1.32 -20.13 -6.12
C ALA A 141 -0.77 -20.87 -4.89
N ASP A 142 0.28 -20.32 -4.26
CA ASP A 142 0.87 -20.82 -3.00
C ASP A 142 0.30 -20.12 -1.76
N GLU A 143 -0.83 -19.41 -1.91
CA GLU A 143 -1.51 -18.62 -0.88
C GLU A 143 -0.73 -17.38 -0.39
N SER A 144 0.43 -17.07 -0.98
CA SER A 144 1.15 -15.84 -0.66
C SER A 144 0.35 -14.59 -1.07
N PRO A 145 0.25 -13.56 -0.22
CA PRO A 145 -0.50 -12.34 -0.55
C PRO A 145 0.24 -11.54 -1.63
N LEU A 146 -0.49 -11.15 -2.67
CA LEU A 146 0.00 -10.30 -3.76
C LEU A 146 -0.46 -8.86 -3.57
N LEU A 147 -1.76 -8.68 -3.33
CA LEU A 147 -2.40 -7.37 -3.24
C LEU A 147 -3.20 -7.22 -1.95
N ILE A 148 -3.18 -6.00 -1.39
CA ILE A 148 -4.12 -5.54 -0.36
C ILE A 148 -4.88 -4.30 -0.84
#